data_AF-A0A166G117-F1
#
_entry.id   AF-A0A166G117-F1
#
_cell.length_a   1.000
_cell.length_b   1.000
_cell.length_c   1.000
_cell.angle_alpha   90.00
_cell.angle_beta   90.00
_cell.angle_gamma   90.00
#
_symmetry.space_group_name_H-M   'P 1'
#
loop_
_entity.id
_entity.type
_entity.pdbx_description
1 polymer ?
#
loop_
_entity_poly.entity_id
_entity_poly.type
_entity_poly.pdbx_seq_one_letter_code
_entity_poly.pdbx_strand_id
1 'polypeptide(L)'
;MARSRKPLAREFYAGLQARAREDWWPCLARLQVAKYRSNGSKPYSLLLEHWTELGAVLDLDEEKERKRHRKEERVFCSWPQCEFNTKRPPSKLSTCQGCGEAQYCGKTCQKSDWNSGGHKKRCGTRIKG
;
A
#
# COMPACT_ATOMS: atom_id res chain seq x y z
N MET A 1 33.01 32.51 9.15
CA MET A 1 31.76 32.18 9.88
C MET A 1 31.21 30.86 9.37
N ALA A 2 31.36 29.77 10.13
CA ALA A 2 30.78 28.48 9.75
C ALA A 2 29.29 28.50 10.08
N ARG A 3 28.42 28.50 9.04
CA ARG A 3 26.98 28.29 9.24
C ARG A 3 26.79 26.98 10.01
N SER A 4 26.02 27.01 11.10
CA SER A 4 25.73 25.83 11.92
C SER A 4 25.21 24.71 11.02
N ARG A 5 25.87 23.54 11.03
CA ARG A 5 25.52 22.38 10.18
C ARG A 5 24.31 21.59 10.71
N LYS A 6 23.94 21.81 11.99
CA LYS A 6 22.87 21.08 12.69
C LYS A 6 21.46 21.33 12.11
N PRO A 7 21.06 22.56 11.72
CA PRO A 7 19.78 22.82 11.10
C PRO A 7 19.64 22.14 9.74
N LEU A 8 20.67 22.21 8.88
CA LEU A 8 20.66 21.59 7.55
C LEU A 8 20.52 20.07 7.60
N ALA A 9 21.20 19.42 8.55
CA ALA A 9 21.09 17.97 8.74
C ALA A 9 19.67 17.55 9.18
N ARG A 10 19.01 18.36 10.03
CA ARG A 10 17.63 18.11 10.47
C ARG A 10 16.63 18.31 9.35
N GLU A 11 16.79 19.38 8.55
CA GLU A 11 15.95 19.64 7.37
C GLU A 11 16.09 18.53 6.33
N PHE A 12 17.32 18.09 6.06
CA PHE A 12 17.60 16.96 5.17
C PHE A 12 16.93 15.68 5.68
N TYR A 13 17.08 15.36 6.97
CA TYR A 13 16.45 14.18 7.57
C TYR A 13 14.92 14.24 7.49
N ALA A 14 14.32 15.38 7.82
CA ALA A 14 12.87 15.56 7.75
C ALA A 14 12.36 15.42 6.29
N GLY A 15 13.08 15.98 5.33
CA GLY A 15 12.77 15.83 3.90
C GLY A 15 12.88 14.38 3.43
N LEU A 16 13.93 13.67 3.83
CA LEU A 16 14.13 12.25 3.53
C LEU A 16 13.00 11.40 4.11
N GLN A 17 12.63 11.63 5.37
CA GLN A 17 11.53 10.94 6.04
C GLN A 17 10.18 11.18 5.34
N ALA A 18 9.89 12.43 4.96
CA ALA A 18 8.65 12.77 4.26
C ALA A 18 8.54 12.07 2.90
N ARG A 19 9.64 12.01 2.15
CA ARG A 19 9.68 11.35 0.82
C ARG A 19 9.66 9.84 0.92
N ALA A 20 10.40 9.26 1.85
CA ALA A 20 10.39 7.81 2.07
C ALA A 20 8.99 7.31 2.38
N ARG A 21 8.18 8.11 3.09
CA ARG A 21 6.79 7.80 3.40
C ARG A 21 5.93 7.49 2.16
N GLU A 22 6.21 8.09 1.00
CA GLU A 22 5.45 7.89 -0.24
C GLU A 22 5.75 6.51 -0.87
N ASP A 23 7.02 6.12 -0.91
CA ASP A 23 7.48 4.97 -1.71
C ASP A 23 7.88 3.74 -0.88
N TRP A 24 8.17 3.91 0.41
CA TRP A 24 8.80 2.87 1.22
C TRP A 24 7.95 1.61 1.34
N TRP A 25 6.70 1.73 1.76
CA TRP A 25 5.80 0.57 1.89
C TRP A 25 5.50 -0.11 0.55
N PRO A 26 5.10 0.59 -0.55
CA PRO A 26 4.90 -0.05 -1.84
C PRO A 26 6.13 -0.83 -2.33
N CYS A 27 7.34 -0.30 -2.10
CA CYS A 27 8.58 -0.97 -2.44
C CYS A 27 8.87 -2.17 -1.53
N LEU A 28 8.67 -2.04 -0.21
CA LEU A 28 8.84 -3.13 0.74
C LEU A 28 7.93 -4.32 0.38
N ALA A 29 6.66 -4.05 0.09
CA ALA A 29 5.70 -5.08 -0.32
C ALA A 29 6.14 -5.82 -1.59
N ARG A 30 6.70 -5.10 -2.58
CA ARG A 30 7.25 -5.70 -3.81
C ARG A 30 8.48 -6.56 -3.53
N LEU A 31 9.37 -6.13 -2.63
CA LEU A 31 10.56 -6.89 -2.24
C LEU A 31 10.20 -8.18 -1.48
N GLN A 32 9.21 -8.13 -0.59
CA GLN A 32 8.68 -9.31 0.10
C GLN A 32 8.15 -10.33 -0.93
N VAL A 33 7.38 -9.89 -1.93
CA VAL A 33 6.88 -10.75 -3.01
C VAL A 33 8.02 -11.30 -3.87
N ALA A 34 9.02 -10.50 -4.20
CA ALA A 34 10.16 -10.92 -5.00
C ALA A 34 11.02 -11.97 -4.28
N LYS A 35 11.27 -11.81 -2.97
CA LYS A 35 11.95 -12.81 -2.13
C LYS A 35 11.20 -14.13 -2.10
N TYR A 36 9.87 -14.08 -1.92
CA TYR A 36 9.02 -15.27 -1.94
C TYR A 36 9.10 -16.00 -3.29
N ARG A 37 8.92 -15.27 -4.41
CA ARG A 37 8.94 -15.84 -5.76
C ARG A 37 10.30 -16.38 -6.20
N SER A 38 11.37 -15.80 -5.68
CA SER A 38 12.74 -16.24 -5.96
C SER A 38 13.22 -17.36 -5.04
N ASN A 39 12.31 -17.97 -4.26
CA ASN A 39 12.60 -19.03 -3.31
C ASN A 39 13.73 -18.66 -2.32
N GLY A 40 13.72 -17.43 -1.82
CA GLY A 40 14.70 -16.98 -0.82
C GLY A 40 16.07 -16.60 -1.37
N SER A 41 16.18 -16.31 -2.67
CA SER A 41 17.41 -15.87 -3.31
C SER A 41 18.13 -14.75 -2.52
N LYS A 42 19.46 -14.89 -2.36
CA LYS A 42 20.29 -14.07 -1.48
C LYS A 42 20.25 -12.57 -1.79
N PRO A 43 20.31 -12.11 -3.06
CA PRO A 43 20.15 -10.69 -3.39
C PRO A 43 18.84 -10.08 -2.90
N TYR A 44 17.71 -10.77 -3.04
CA TYR A 44 16.41 -10.26 -2.58
C TYR A 44 16.28 -10.26 -1.06
N SER A 45 16.93 -11.22 -0.39
CA SER A 45 16.98 -11.24 1.08
C SER A 45 17.77 -10.05 1.63
N LEU A 46 18.95 -9.75 1.05
CA LEU A 46 19.76 -8.57 1.39
C LEU A 46 19.03 -7.26 1.11
N LEU A 47 18.40 -7.13 -0.07
CA LEU A 47 17.64 -5.93 -0.40
C LEU A 47 16.48 -5.71 0.57
N LEU A 48 15.75 -6.77 0.92
CA LEU A 48 14.64 -6.70 1.86
C LEU A 48 15.11 -6.28 3.25
N GLU A 49 16.22 -6.84 3.73
CA GLU A 49 16.84 -6.50 5.02
C GLU A 49 17.20 -5.01 5.08
N HIS A 50 18.02 -4.52 4.15
CA HIS A 50 18.43 -3.11 4.13
C HIS A 50 17.27 -2.14 3.92
N TRP A 51 16.26 -2.50 3.11
CA TRP A 51 15.09 -1.66 2.93
C TRP A 51 14.23 -1.59 4.20
N THR A 52 14.15 -2.68 4.96
CA THR A 52 13.48 -2.72 6.27
C THR A 52 14.23 -1.85 7.28
N GLU A 53 15.55 -1.97 7.36
CA GLU A 53 16.41 -1.17 8.23
C GLU A 53 16.29 0.33 7.94
N LEU A 54 16.30 0.71 6.65
CA LEU A 54 16.09 2.10 6.24
C LEU A 54 14.76 2.65 6.76
N GLY A 55 13.69 1.84 6.70
CA GLY A 55 12.39 2.23 7.24
C GLY A 55 12.43 2.47 8.75
N ALA A 56 13.06 1.55 9.49
CA ALA A 56 13.22 1.69 10.94
C ALA A 56 14.01 2.95 11.32
N VAL A 57 15.08 3.27 10.59
CA VAL A 57 15.88 4.49 10.80
C VAL A 57 15.06 5.76 10.51
N LEU A 58 14.06 5.70 9.63
CA LEU A 58 13.19 6.82 9.27
C LEU A 58 11.87 6.86 10.06
N ASP A 59 11.75 6.10 11.14
CA ASP A 59 10.53 5.96 11.96
C ASP A 59 9.30 5.46 11.15
N LEU A 60 9.54 4.67 10.11
CA LEU A 60 8.50 4.03 9.30
C LEU A 60 8.21 2.62 9.85
N ASP A 61 7.07 2.49 10.50
CA ASP A 61 6.58 1.22 11.03
C ASP A 61 5.81 0.44 9.96
N GLU A 62 6.21 -0.81 9.71
CA GLU A 62 5.64 -1.65 8.65
C GLU A 62 4.11 -1.78 8.77
N GLU A 63 3.58 -2.03 9.97
CA GLU A 63 2.16 -2.24 10.15
C GLU A 63 1.36 -0.94 9.95
N LYS A 64 1.83 0.18 10.50
CA LYS A 64 1.21 1.50 10.34
C LYS A 64 1.22 1.93 8.88
N GLU A 65 2.34 1.76 8.20
CA GLU A 65 2.51 2.18 6.82
C GLU A 65 1.72 1.29 5.86
N ARG A 66 1.65 -0.03 6.12
CA ARG A 66 0.70 -0.93 5.46
C ARG A 66 -0.74 -0.48 5.64
N LYS A 67 -1.15 -0.14 6.87
CA LYS A 67 -2.52 0.33 7.13
C LYS A 67 -2.80 1.67 6.44
N ARG A 68 -1.82 2.58 6.42
CA ARG A 68 -1.92 3.89 5.76
C ARG A 68 -2.06 3.73 4.25
N HIS A 69 -1.15 2.99 3.63
CA HIS A 69 -1.19 2.71 2.20
C HIS A 69 -2.47 1.97 1.82
N ARG A 70 -2.87 0.96 2.60
CA ARG A 70 -4.15 0.30 2.38
C ARG A 70 -5.31 1.29 2.47
N LYS A 71 -5.31 2.23 3.43
CA LYS A 71 -6.33 3.30 3.52
C LYS A 71 -6.26 4.30 2.36
N GLU A 72 -5.10 4.52 1.77
CA GLU A 72 -4.88 5.40 0.61
C GLU A 72 -5.30 4.72 -0.70
N GLU A 73 -4.97 3.45 -0.93
CA GLU A 73 -5.50 2.63 -2.03
C GLU A 73 -7.02 2.44 -1.91
N ARG A 74 -7.47 2.41 -0.66
CA ARG A 74 -8.76 2.80 -0.07
C ARG A 74 -9.75 3.75 -0.74
N VAL A 75 -9.26 4.57 -1.66
CA VAL A 75 -9.98 5.77 -2.10
C VAL A 75 -10.52 5.63 -3.50
N PHE A 76 -10.26 4.49 -4.14
CA PHE A 76 -10.70 4.22 -5.50
C PHE A 76 -11.57 2.95 -5.56
N CYS A 77 -12.52 2.96 -6.49
CA CYS A 77 -13.34 1.80 -6.78
C CYS A 77 -12.48 0.66 -7.33
N SER A 78 -12.59 -0.54 -6.77
CA SER A 78 -11.82 -1.70 -7.21
C SER A 78 -12.27 -2.27 -8.56
N TRP A 79 -13.41 -1.83 -9.10
CA TRP A 79 -13.89 -2.25 -10.42
C TRP A 79 -13.09 -1.52 -11.52
N PRO A 80 -12.25 -2.20 -12.34
CA PRO A 80 -11.34 -1.51 -13.26
C PRO A 80 -12.01 -0.67 -14.36
N GLN A 81 -13.27 -0.95 -14.68
CA GLN A 81 -14.04 -0.18 -15.67
C GLN A 81 -14.84 0.97 -15.06
N CYS A 82 -14.72 1.21 -13.76
CA CYS A 82 -15.34 2.36 -13.11
C CYS A 82 -14.45 3.61 -13.29
N GLU A 83 -15.04 4.76 -13.57
CA GLU A 83 -14.30 6.03 -13.60
C GLU A 83 -13.61 6.36 -12.27
N PHE A 84 -14.18 5.89 -11.16
CA PHE A 84 -13.63 6.07 -9.81
C PHE A 84 -12.54 5.04 -9.47
N ASN A 85 -12.13 4.19 -10.42
CA ASN A 85 -10.95 3.35 -10.25
C ASN A 85 -9.65 4.17 -10.26
N THR A 86 -9.68 5.35 -10.87
CA THR A 86 -8.54 6.29 -10.93
C THR A 86 -8.88 7.69 -10.42
N LYS A 87 -10.17 7.99 -10.19
CA LYS A 87 -10.65 9.25 -9.63
C LYS A 87 -11.26 9.06 -8.25
N ARG A 88 -11.05 10.01 -7.34
CA ARG A 88 -11.68 9.96 -6.01
C ARG A 88 -13.22 10.07 -6.18
N PRO A 89 -14.00 9.11 -5.67
CA PRO A 89 -15.46 9.16 -5.73
C PRO A 89 -16.01 10.26 -4.80
N PRO A 90 -17.18 10.84 -5.13
CA PRO A 90 -17.83 11.84 -4.28
C PRO A 90 -18.42 11.23 -2.99
N SER A 91 -18.64 9.92 -2.96
CA SER A 91 -19.22 9.18 -1.84
C SER A 91 -18.24 8.16 -1.25
N LYS A 92 -18.48 7.77 0.02
CA LYS A 92 -17.68 6.73 0.67
C LYS A 92 -17.84 5.39 -0.06
N LEU A 93 -16.72 4.71 -0.28
CA LEU A 93 -16.70 3.37 -0.86
C LEU A 93 -17.19 2.32 0.15
N SER A 94 -17.92 1.33 -0.35
CA SER A 94 -18.36 0.16 0.42
C SER A 94 -17.39 -0.99 0.24
N THR A 95 -16.90 -1.58 1.33
CA THR A 95 -16.02 -2.76 1.29
C THR A 95 -16.81 -4.03 0.99
N CYS A 96 -16.19 -4.94 0.22
CA CYS A 96 -16.69 -6.29 0.03
C CYS A 96 -16.82 -6.98 1.40
N GLN A 97 -18.02 -7.45 1.73
CA GLN A 97 -18.28 -8.12 3.01
C GLN A 97 -17.63 -9.51 3.10
N GLY A 98 -17.27 -10.12 1.95
CA GLY A 98 -16.64 -11.44 1.92
C GLY A 98 -15.17 -11.41 2.33
N CYS A 99 -14.37 -10.54 1.72
CA CYS A 99 -12.92 -10.46 1.98
C CYS A 99 -12.49 -9.21 2.78
N GLY A 100 -13.32 -8.16 2.82
CA GLY A 100 -12.95 -6.87 3.42
C GLY A 100 -11.85 -6.12 2.68
N GLU A 101 -11.39 -6.60 1.51
CA GLU A 101 -10.27 -6.03 0.77
C GLU A 101 -10.72 -5.08 -0.34
N ALA A 102 -11.57 -5.56 -1.26
CA ALA A 102 -12.07 -4.77 -2.38
C ALA A 102 -13.12 -3.75 -1.92
N GLN A 103 -13.22 -2.63 -2.64
CA GLN A 103 -14.15 -1.55 -2.32
C GLN A 103 -14.84 -1.00 -3.57
N TYR A 104 -16.07 -0.55 -3.42
CA TYR A 104 -16.90 -0.16 -4.55
C TYR A 104 -17.69 1.11 -4.26
N CYS A 105 -17.82 1.98 -5.26
CA CYS A 105 -18.67 3.17 -5.17
C CYS A 105 -20.16 2.82 -5.10
N GLY A 106 -20.51 1.57 -5.41
CA GLY A 106 -21.85 1.04 -5.23
C GLY A 106 -21.95 -0.45 -5.57
N LYS A 107 -23.11 -1.03 -5.28
CA LYS A 107 -23.42 -2.45 -5.52
C LYS A 107 -23.26 -2.84 -6.99
N THR A 108 -23.49 -1.92 -7.92
CA THR A 108 -23.32 -2.17 -9.36
C THR A 108 -21.86 -2.50 -9.69
N CYS A 109 -20.90 -1.68 -9.24
CA CYS A 109 -19.48 -1.95 -9.46
C CYS A 109 -19.01 -3.24 -8.78
N GLN A 110 -19.54 -3.55 -7.58
CA GLN A 110 -19.26 -4.82 -6.93
C GLN A 110 -19.73 -6.01 -7.77
N LYS A 111 -20.96 -5.97 -8.28
CA LYS A 111 -21.52 -7.05 -9.13
C LYS A 111 -20.74 -7.18 -10.45
N SER A 112 -20.38 -6.06 -11.08
CA SER A 112 -19.58 -6.08 -12.31
C SER A 112 -18.18 -6.65 -12.06
N ASP A 113 -17.51 -6.27 -10.98
CA ASP A 113 -16.20 -6.82 -10.62
C ASP A 113 -16.29 -8.31 -10.23
N TRP A 114 -17.40 -8.71 -9.59
CA TRP A 114 -17.69 -10.10 -9.27
C TRP A 114 -17.83 -10.97 -10.53
N ASN A 115 -18.64 -10.53 -11.50
CA ASN A 115 -18.97 -11.32 -12.69
C ASN A 115 -17.90 -11.22 -13.78
N SER A 116 -17.32 -10.05 -13.98
CA SER A 116 -16.47 -9.72 -15.13
C SER A 116 -15.04 -9.32 -14.74
N GLY A 117 -14.81 -8.87 -13.50
CA GLY A 117 -13.49 -8.40 -13.03
C GLY A 117 -12.61 -9.42 -12.35
N GLY A 118 -13.07 -10.67 -12.28
CA GLY A 118 -12.34 -11.75 -11.66
C GLY A 118 -12.34 -11.68 -10.13
N HIS A 119 -13.07 -10.74 -9.50
CA HIS A 119 -13.14 -10.67 -8.03
C HIS A 119 -13.65 -11.97 -7.41
N LYS A 120 -14.62 -12.64 -8.05
CA LYS A 120 -15.14 -13.94 -7.63
C LYS A 120 -14.04 -14.99 -7.45
N LYS A 121 -12.97 -14.97 -8.26
CA LYS A 121 -11.86 -15.93 -8.18
C LYS A 121 -10.86 -15.62 -7.06
N ARG A 122 -10.75 -14.35 -6.67
CA ARG A 122 -9.78 -13.84 -5.68
C ARG A 122 -10.40 -13.51 -4.32
N CYS A 123 -11.71 -13.58 -4.18
CA CYS A 123 -12.39 -13.28 -2.93
C CYS A 123 -12.15 -14.41 -1.93
N GLY A 124 -11.21 -14.22 -0.99
CA GLY A 124 -10.99 -15.11 0.14
C GLY A 124 -12.09 -14.90 1.17
N THR A 125 -13.01 -15.85 1.27
CA THR A 125 -14.20 -15.72 2.13
C THR A 125 -13.85 -15.77 3.61
N ARG A 126 -14.30 -14.77 4.37
CA ARG A 126 -14.72 -14.97 5.76
C ARG A 126 -16.02 -14.21 6.02
N ILE A 127 -17.13 -14.90 5.77
CA ILE A 127 -18.43 -14.56 6.37
C ILE A 127 -18.41 -15.12 7.79
N LYS A 128 -18.39 -14.25 8.82
CA LYS A 128 -19.02 -14.50 10.12
C LYS A 128 -19.38 -13.16 10.78
N GLY A 129 -20.67 -12.99 11.04
CA GLY A 129 -21.24 -11.94 11.90
C GLY A 129 -21.81 -10.77 11.13
#